data_AF-A0A1I7A378-F1
#
_entry.id   AF-A0A1I7A378-F1
#
_cell.length_a   1.000
_cell.length_b   1.000
_cell.length_c   1.000
_cell.angle_alpha   90.00
_cell.angle_beta   90.00
_cell.angle_gamma   90.00
#
_symmetry.space_group_name_H-M   'P 1'
#
loop_
_entity.id
_entity.type
_entity.pdbx_description
1 polymer ?
#
loop_
_entity_poly.entity_id
_entity_poly.type
_entity_poly.pdbx_seq_one_letter_code
_entity_poly.pdbx_strand_id
1 'polypeptide(L)'
;MKLLKSLILVSSLLLTSAVWAEGGAARTLERIENMRDKAEAVLIQAEKAPASERHVHMKEHMGMLGDMMSQLHSQHPDPGITTEEHLAWMERHDKLVDDVLTQMIREHKLMMADKECHP
;
A
#
# COMPACT_ATOMS: atom_id res chain seq x y z
N MET A 1 -17.78 -34.08 35.64
CA MET A 1 -17.04 -32.80 35.56
C MET A 1 -15.64 -32.91 34.94
N LYS A 2 -14.95 -34.06 34.97
CA LYS A 2 -13.59 -34.20 34.39
C LYS A 2 -13.57 -34.21 32.85
N LEU A 3 -14.55 -34.87 32.22
CA LEU A 3 -14.71 -34.92 30.75
C LEU A 3 -15.05 -33.56 30.11
N LEU A 4 -15.85 -32.74 30.81
CA LEU A 4 -16.22 -31.41 30.33
C LEU A 4 -15.02 -30.45 30.27
N LYS A 5 -14.05 -30.60 31.19
CA LYS A 5 -12.82 -29.81 31.20
C LYS A 5 -11.87 -30.21 30.06
N SER A 6 -11.81 -31.48 29.68
CA SER A 6 -11.00 -31.93 28.53
C SER A 6 -11.57 -31.49 27.18
N LEU A 7 -12.90 -31.40 27.05
CA LEU A 7 -13.55 -30.91 25.84
C LEU A 7 -13.24 -29.42 25.56
N ILE A 8 -13.16 -28.60 26.61
CA ILE A 8 -12.81 -27.17 26.48
C ILE A 8 -11.35 -26.99 26.03
N LEU A 9 -10.44 -27.83 26.52
CA LEU A 9 -9.02 -27.77 26.14
C LEU A 9 -8.78 -28.19 24.68
N VAL A 10 -9.56 -29.12 24.14
CA VAL A 10 -9.44 -29.57 22.74
C VAL A 10 -10.09 -28.57 21.76
N SER A 11 -11.16 -27.88 22.14
CA SER A 11 -11.75 -26.85 21.27
C SER A 11 -10.83 -25.64 21.08
N SER A 12 -9.99 -25.32 22.07
CA SER A 12 -9.08 -24.17 21.98
C SER A 12 -7.92 -24.36 20.99
N LEU A 13 -7.56 -25.59 20.62
CA LEU A 13 -6.51 -25.84 19.62
C LEU A 13 -7.02 -25.71 18.17
N LEU A 14 -8.32 -25.87 17.92
CA LEU A 14 -8.86 -25.88 16.56
C LEU A 14 -9.18 -24.49 15.99
N LEU A 15 -9.13 -23.42 16.80
CA LEU A 15 -9.39 -22.04 16.35
C LEU A 15 -8.15 -21.27 15.89
N THR A 16 -6.95 -21.87 15.91
CA THR A 16 -5.69 -21.15 15.59
C THR A 16 -5.19 -21.34 14.16
N SER A 17 -5.83 -22.18 13.34
CA SER A 17 -5.37 -22.47 11.97
C SER A 17 -5.94 -21.55 10.88
N ALA A 18 -6.73 -20.53 11.22
CA ALA A 18 -7.23 -19.53 10.25
C ALA A 18 -6.24 -18.37 10.03
N VAL A 19 -5.04 -18.49 10.56
CA VAL A 19 -3.99 -17.50 10.47
C VAL A 19 -2.89 -18.12 9.60
N TRP A 20 -2.66 -17.55 8.41
CA TRP A 20 -1.54 -17.84 7.48
C TRP A 20 -1.82 -18.67 6.22
N ALA A 21 -2.86 -18.32 5.46
CA ALA A 21 -2.84 -18.57 4.01
C ALA A 21 -2.67 -17.28 3.19
N GLU A 22 -2.46 -16.12 3.82
CA GLU A 22 -2.01 -14.94 3.09
C GLU A 22 -0.58 -15.19 2.63
N GLY A 23 -0.40 -15.42 1.34
CA GLY A 23 0.90 -15.61 0.72
C GLY A 23 1.81 -14.38 0.86
N GLY A 24 3.10 -14.56 0.57
CA GLY A 24 4.11 -13.49 0.68
C GLY A 24 3.79 -12.29 -0.20
N ALA A 25 3.15 -12.51 -1.35
CA ALA A 25 2.71 -11.47 -2.26
C ALA A 25 1.61 -10.60 -1.65
N ALA A 26 0.62 -11.20 -0.98
CA ALA A 26 -0.50 -10.48 -0.35
C ALA A 26 -0.02 -9.53 0.76
N ARG A 27 0.86 -9.99 1.65
CA ARG A 27 1.46 -9.15 2.70
C ARG A 27 2.30 -8.01 2.15
N THR A 28 2.90 -8.20 0.98
CA THR A 28 3.71 -7.14 0.37
C THR A 28 2.84 -6.06 -0.27
N LEU A 29 1.73 -6.43 -0.92
CA LEU A 29 0.75 -5.45 -1.40
C LEU A 29 0.16 -4.64 -0.23
N GLU A 30 -0.15 -5.26 0.89
CA GLU A 30 -0.62 -4.56 2.10
C GLU A 30 0.43 -3.56 2.63
N ARG A 31 1.72 -3.91 2.60
CA ARG A 31 2.78 -2.97 2.96
C ARG A 31 2.82 -1.77 2.01
N ILE A 32 2.66 -2.01 0.71
CA ILE A 32 2.67 -0.95 -0.31
C ILE A 32 1.46 -0.03 -0.13
N GLU A 33 0.27 -0.56 0.20
CA GLU A 33 -0.90 0.26 0.55
C GLU A 33 -0.64 1.18 1.74
N ASN A 34 -0.01 0.66 2.78
CA ASN A 34 0.37 1.48 3.94
C ASN A 34 1.39 2.57 3.57
N MET A 35 2.28 2.31 2.61
CA MET A 35 3.19 3.33 2.08
C MET A 35 2.43 4.37 1.24
N ARG A 36 1.47 3.94 0.42
CA ARG A 36 0.61 4.81 -0.40
C ARG A 36 -0.18 5.78 0.48
N ASP A 37 -0.75 5.29 1.57
CA ASP A 37 -1.54 6.13 2.48
C ASP A 37 -0.67 7.18 3.19
N LYS A 38 0.59 6.83 3.49
CA LYS A 38 1.55 7.80 4.02
C LYS A 38 1.98 8.81 2.96
N ALA A 39 2.21 8.36 1.72
CA ALA A 39 2.54 9.25 0.61
C ALA A 39 1.40 10.25 0.36
N GLU A 40 0.15 9.79 0.36
CA GLU A 40 -1.04 10.64 0.25
C GLU A 40 -1.06 11.72 1.35
N ALA A 41 -0.75 11.34 2.59
CA ALA A 41 -0.70 12.30 3.69
C ALA A 41 0.38 13.38 3.49
N VAL A 42 1.56 13.01 2.97
CA VAL A 42 2.64 13.96 2.63
C VAL A 42 2.22 14.86 1.46
N LEU A 43 1.57 14.32 0.44
CA LEU A 43 1.06 15.10 -0.70
C LEU A 43 0.01 16.13 -0.25
N ILE A 44 -0.92 15.72 0.62
CA ILE A 44 -1.93 16.63 1.20
C ILE A 44 -1.25 17.75 2.02
N GLN A 45 -0.16 17.46 2.72
CA GLN A 45 0.62 18.49 3.41
C GLN A 45 1.26 19.46 2.41
N ALA A 46 1.84 18.95 1.32
CA ALA A 46 2.39 19.78 0.26
C ALA A 46 1.32 20.69 -0.38
N GLU A 47 0.14 20.16 -0.68
CA GLU A 47 -0.98 20.92 -1.26
C GLU A 47 -1.45 22.06 -0.35
N LYS A 48 -1.35 21.89 0.97
CA LYS A 48 -1.75 22.88 1.97
C LYS A 48 -0.62 23.85 2.36
N ALA A 49 0.64 23.51 2.07
CA ALA A 49 1.78 24.31 2.45
C ALA A 49 1.87 25.62 1.63
N PRO A 50 2.45 26.69 2.19
CA PRO A 50 2.84 27.87 1.42
C PRO A 50 3.78 27.48 0.28
N ALA A 51 3.69 28.16 -0.87
CA ALA A 51 4.49 27.86 -2.06
C ALA A 51 6.01 27.75 -1.76
N SER A 52 6.52 28.58 -0.83
CA SER A 52 7.92 28.55 -0.39
C SER A 52 8.35 27.24 0.29
N GLU A 53 7.42 26.47 0.84
CA GLU A 53 7.68 25.25 1.63
C GLU A 53 7.24 23.96 0.93
N ARG A 54 6.43 24.04 -0.14
CA ARG A 54 5.92 22.86 -0.88
C ARG A 54 7.03 21.93 -1.35
N HIS A 55 8.11 22.50 -1.87
CA HIS A 55 9.24 21.74 -2.42
C HIS A 55 9.87 20.75 -1.42
N VAL A 56 9.80 21.02 -0.10
CA VAL A 56 10.33 20.13 0.94
C VAL A 56 9.49 18.85 1.02
N HIS A 57 8.17 19.00 1.12
CA HIS A 57 7.23 17.88 1.18
C HIS A 57 7.19 17.08 -0.13
N MET A 58 7.36 17.76 -1.27
CA MET A 58 7.34 17.11 -2.59
C MET A 58 8.58 16.26 -2.84
N LYS A 59 9.75 16.67 -2.33
CA LYS A 59 10.95 15.82 -2.39
C LYS A 59 10.77 14.51 -1.61
N GLU A 60 10.17 14.58 -0.43
CA GLU A 60 9.86 13.40 0.38
C GLU A 60 8.84 12.50 -0.33
N HIS A 61 7.74 13.09 -0.81
CA HIS A 61 6.70 12.38 -1.56
C HIS A 61 7.25 11.64 -2.78
N MET A 62 8.09 12.29 -3.61
CA MET A 62 8.72 11.64 -4.77
C MET A 62 9.60 10.44 -4.40
N GLY A 63 10.33 10.54 -3.28
CA GLY A 63 11.11 9.41 -2.77
C GLY A 63 10.20 8.22 -2.46
N MET A 64 9.09 8.48 -1.77
CA MET A 64 8.11 7.44 -1.43
C MET A 64 7.45 6.82 -2.66
N LEU A 65 7.06 7.63 -3.66
CA LEU A 65 6.50 7.11 -4.92
C LEU A 65 7.51 6.25 -5.67
N GLY A 66 8.78 6.66 -5.74
CA GLY A 66 9.85 5.88 -6.38
C GLY A 66 10.05 4.51 -5.73
N ASP A 67 10.11 4.48 -4.39
CA ASP A 67 10.25 3.23 -3.62
C ASP A 67 9.05 2.30 -3.79
N MET A 68 7.83 2.85 -3.82
CA MET A 68 6.62 2.06 -4.07
C MET A 68 6.59 1.50 -5.49
N MET A 69 6.89 2.32 -6.50
CA MET A 69 6.86 1.88 -7.89
C MET A 69 7.93 0.82 -8.16
N SER A 70 9.11 0.93 -7.55
CA SER A 70 10.13 -0.11 -7.61
C SER A 70 9.64 -1.43 -7.01
N GLN A 71 8.95 -1.38 -5.86
CA GLN A 71 8.39 -2.57 -5.22
C GLN A 71 7.26 -3.17 -6.06
N LEU A 72 6.31 -2.37 -6.52
CA LEU A 72 5.19 -2.82 -7.37
C LEU A 72 5.69 -3.47 -8.66
N HIS A 73 6.71 -2.92 -9.29
CA HIS A 73 7.28 -3.49 -10.51
C HIS A 73 7.96 -4.86 -10.28
N SER A 74 8.57 -5.05 -9.11
CA SER A 74 9.22 -6.32 -8.74
C SER A 74 8.26 -7.38 -8.20
N GLN A 75 7.00 -7.01 -7.94
CA GLN A 75 6.01 -7.87 -7.30
C GLN A 75 5.31 -8.77 -8.31
N HIS A 76 5.07 -10.00 -7.88
CA HIS A 76 4.41 -11.04 -8.66
C HIS A 76 3.50 -11.84 -7.73
N PRO A 77 2.41 -12.45 -8.26
CA PRO A 77 1.58 -13.32 -7.45
C PRO A 77 2.37 -14.55 -7.02
N ASP A 78 2.01 -15.11 -5.85
CA ASP A 78 2.69 -16.30 -5.34
C ASP A 78 2.49 -17.51 -6.27
N PRO A 79 3.49 -18.40 -6.41
CA PRO A 79 3.37 -19.56 -7.26
C PRO A 79 2.35 -20.55 -6.67
N GLY A 80 1.52 -21.14 -7.54
CA GLY A 80 0.61 -22.21 -7.15
C GLY A 80 -0.69 -21.77 -6.46
N ILE A 81 -0.99 -20.46 -6.45
CA ILE A 81 -2.32 -19.95 -6.06
C ILE A 81 -3.38 -20.32 -7.09
N THR A 82 -4.65 -20.28 -6.69
CA THR A 82 -5.78 -20.50 -7.59
C THR A 82 -5.94 -19.36 -8.60
N THR A 83 -6.66 -19.61 -9.69
CA THR A 83 -6.97 -18.57 -10.69
C THR A 83 -7.71 -17.38 -10.08
N GLU A 84 -8.60 -17.63 -9.11
CA GLU A 84 -9.39 -16.56 -8.48
C GLU A 84 -8.53 -15.69 -7.56
N GLU A 85 -7.63 -16.29 -6.78
CA GLU A 85 -6.63 -15.56 -5.98
C GLU A 85 -5.65 -14.78 -6.88
N HIS A 86 -5.30 -15.33 -8.04
CA HIS A 86 -4.46 -14.65 -9.02
C HIS A 86 -5.16 -13.40 -9.60
N LEU A 87 -6.44 -13.50 -9.96
CA LEU A 87 -7.23 -12.36 -10.42
C LEU A 87 -7.39 -11.30 -9.32
N ALA A 88 -7.68 -11.71 -8.09
CA ALA A 88 -7.80 -10.80 -6.95
C ALA A 88 -6.47 -10.07 -6.65
N TRP A 89 -5.34 -10.77 -6.78
CA TRP A 89 -4.01 -10.16 -6.65
C TRP A 89 -3.76 -9.12 -7.75
N MET A 90 -4.08 -9.44 -9.02
CA MET A 90 -3.90 -8.53 -10.15
C MET A 90 -4.75 -7.27 -10.00
N GLU A 91 -6.02 -7.41 -9.63
CA GLU A 91 -6.90 -6.26 -9.41
C GLU A 91 -6.36 -5.32 -8.33
N ARG A 92 -5.82 -5.90 -7.24
CA ARG A 92 -5.21 -5.13 -6.15
C ARG A 92 -3.90 -4.46 -6.57
N HIS A 93 -3.07 -5.15 -7.34
CA HIS A 93 -1.82 -4.60 -7.89
C HIS A 93 -2.09 -3.44 -8.86
N ASP A 94 -3.01 -3.62 -9.81
CA ASP A 94 -3.37 -2.61 -10.79
C ASP A 94 -3.93 -1.35 -10.12
N LYS A 95 -4.79 -1.53 -9.11
CA LYS A 95 -5.31 -0.41 -8.32
C LYS A 95 -4.21 0.37 -7.60
N LEU A 96 -3.24 -0.33 -7.01
CA LEU A 96 -2.11 0.33 -6.35
C LEU A 96 -1.25 1.12 -7.34
N VAL A 97 -1.03 0.59 -8.54
CA VAL A 97 -0.32 1.31 -9.60
C VAL A 97 -1.10 2.57 -10.00
N ASP A 98 -2.42 2.47 -10.20
CA ASP A 98 -3.27 3.62 -10.54
C ASP A 98 -3.26 4.71 -9.47
N ASP A 99 -3.34 4.32 -8.19
CA ASP A 99 -3.29 5.25 -7.06
C ASP A 99 -1.94 6.02 -7.02
N VAL A 100 -0.81 5.30 -7.17
CA VAL A 100 0.55 5.88 -7.19
C VAL A 100 0.71 6.84 -8.37
N LEU A 101 0.23 6.47 -9.56
CA LEU A 101 0.27 7.34 -10.74
C LEU A 101 -0.61 8.58 -10.56
N THR A 102 -1.78 8.44 -9.94
CA THR A 102 -2.66 9.57 -9.63
C THR A 102 -1.99 10.55 -8.67
N GLN A 103 -1.30 10.06 -7.63
CA GLN A 103 -0.51 10.90 -6.72
C GLN A 103 0.61 11.63 -7.46
N MET A 104 1.33 10.95 -8.35
CA MET A 104 2.39 11.54 -9.16
C MET A 104 1.87 12.68 -10.07
N ILE A 105 0.70 12.50 -10.69
CA ILE A 105 0.08 13.53 -11.54
C ILE A 105 -0.31 14.76 -10.72
N ARG A 106 -0.88 14.55 -9.53
CA ARG A 106 -1.25 15.65 -8.61
C ARG A 106 -0.02 16.42 -8.16
N GLU A 107 1.04 15.71 -7.78
CA GLU A 107 2.31 16.33 -7.44
C GLU A 107 2.86 17.16 -8.61
N HIS A 108 2.87 16.59 -9.82
CA HIS A 108 3.37 17.29 -11.00
C HIS A 108 2.59 18.59 -11.26
N LYS A 109 1.26 18.56 -11.14
CA LYS A 109 0.41 19.75 -11.28
C LYS A 109 0.77 20.82 -10.24
N LEU A 110 0.99 20.42 -8.99
CA LEU A 110 1.36 21.33 -7.92
C LEU A 110 2.72 22.01 -8.19
N MET A 111 3.72 21.26 -8.66
CA MET A 111 5.04 21.81 -9.03
C MET A 111 4.96 22.81 -10.19
N MET A 112 4.10 22.54 -11.17
CA MET A 112 3.97 23.41 -12.35
C MET A 112 3.23 24.71 -12.02
N ALA A 113 2.21 24.65 -11.15
CA ALA A 113 1.50 25.84 -10.68
C ALA A 113 2.41 26.83 -9.94
N ASP A 114 3.39 26.33 -9.18
CA ASP A 114 4.38 27.18 -8.49
C ASP A 114 5.30 27.91 -9.47
N LYS A 115 5.72 27.25 -10.56
CA LYS A 115 6.60 27.84 -11.59
C LYS A 115 5.89 28.91 -12.42
N GLU A 116 4.59 28.76 -12.65
CA GLU A 116 3.80 29.76 -13.39
C GLU A 116 3.57 31.03 -12.57
N CYS A 117 3.48 30.91 -11.23
CA CYS A 117 3.28 32.07 -10.35
C CYS A 117 4.59 32.84 -10.04
N HIS A 118 5.75 32.18 -10.08
CA HIS A 118 7.06 32.74 -9.72
C HIS A 118 8.14 32.37 -10.78
N PRO A 119 8.30 33.15 -11.86
CA PRO A 119 9.32 32.94 -12.89
C PRO A 119 10.75 33.30 -12.44
#